data_AF-A1B8V8-F1
#
_entry.id   AF-A1B8V8-F1
#
_cell.length_a   1.000
_cell.length_b   1.000
_cell.length_c   1.000
_cell.angle_alpha   90.00
_cell.angle_beta   90.00
_cell.angle_gamma   90.00
#
_symmetry.space_group_name_H-M   'P 1'
#
loop_
_entity.id
_entity.type
_entity.pdbx_description
1 polymer ?
#
loop_
_entity_poly.entity_id
_entity_poly.type
_entity_poly.pdbx_seq_one_letter_code
_entity_poly.pdbx_strand_id
1 'polypeptide(L)'
;MTMLNHLTAFAGRTRRITPAPPRYAVSLIDRRTGKPHRISDIPLRLITCEPFETARELMRDRDPARWDTAIHRLDRKGTIQ
;
A
#
# COMPACT_ATOMS: atom_id res chain seq x y z
N MET A 1 53.61 4.11 -17.99
CA MET A 1 52.31 4.83 -17.92
C MET A 1 51.22 3.94 -18.47
N THR A 2 50.44 3.30 -17.61
CA THR A 2 49.18 2.64 -18.02
C THR A 2 48.23 2.71 -16.83
N MET A 3 47.46 3.80 -16.76
CA MET A 3 46.43 4.03 -15.75
C MET A 3 45.10 4.05 -16.48
N LEU A 4 44.49 2.88 -16.67
CA LEU A 4 43.08 2.78 -17.03
C LEU A 4 42.63 1.33 -16.79
N ASN A 5 41.93 1.10 -15.68
CA ASN A 5 40.79 0.18 -15.53
C ASN A 5 40.47 -0.04 -14.04
N HIS A 6 40.09 1.03 -13.33
CA HIS A 6 39.51 0.94 -11.98
C HIS A 6 37.97 0.97 -11.96
N LEU A 7 37.32 0.99 -13.13
CA LEU A 7 35.85 1.04 -13.23
C LEU A 7 35.17 -0.32 -12.99
N THR A 8 35.91 -1.43 -13.04
CA THR A 8 35.38 -2.78 -12.84
C THR A 8 35.04 -3.09 -11.38
N ALA A 9 35.60 -2.34 -10.42
CA ALA A 9 35.39 -2.57 -8.98
C ALA A 9 33.96 -2.24 -8.50
N PHE A 10 33.19 -1.45 -9.27
CA PHE A 10 31.81 -1.09 -8.93
C PHE A 10 30.74 -2.07 -9.47
N ALA A 11 31.11 -2.95 -10.40
CA ALA A 11 30.16 -3.87 -11.05
C ALA A 11 29.69 -5.02 -10.13
N GLY A 12 30.43 -5.31 -9.05
CA GLY A 12 30.13 -6.40 -8.12
C GLY A 12 29.00 -6.11 -7.12
N ARG A 13 28.47 -4.89 -7.09
CA ARG A 13 27.40 -4.48 -6.17
C ARG A 13 26.11 -4.14 -6.91
N THR A 14 25.74 -4.94 -7.90
CA THR A 14 24.35 -4.98 -8.39
C THR A 14 23.49 -5.56 -7.27
N ARG A 15 23.08 -4.69 -6.35
CA ARG A 15 22.02 -4.99 -5.37
C ARG A 15 20.85 -5.51 -6.19
N ARG A 16 20.45 -6.77 -5.99
CA ARG A 16 19.21 -7.31 -6.56
C ARG A 16 18.11 -6.30 -6.24
N ILE A 17 17.63 -5.60 -7.25
CA ILE A 17 16.48 -4.70 -7.11
C ILE A 17 15.29 -5.64 -7.05
N THR A 18 15.04 -6.20 -5.87
CA THR A 18 13.78 -6.91 -5.64
C THR A 18 12.68 -5.87 -5.78
N PRO A 19 11.70 -6.07 -6.67
CA PRO A 19 10.58 -5.14 -6.76
C PRO A 19 9.92 -5.04 -5.39
N ALA A 20 9.72 -3.81 -4.91
CA ALA A 20 9.02 -3.58 -3.66
C ALA A 20 7.63 -4.25 -3.74
N PRO A 21 7.14 -4.83 -2.63
CA PRO A 21 5.83 -5.47 -2.61
C PRO A 21 4.74 -4.48 -3.04
N PRO A 22 3.68 -4.96 -3.72
CA PRO A 22 2.56 -4.11 -4.09
C PRO A 22 1.93 -3.51 -2.84
N ARG A 23 1.59 -2.22 -2.91
CA ARG A 23 0.92 -1.50 -1.83
C ARG A 23 -0.55 -1.35 -2.16
N TYR A 24 -1.38 -1.36 -1.13
CA TYR A 24 -2.82 -1.22 -1.23
C TYR A 24 -3.29 -0.16 -0.26
N ALA A 25 -4.29 0.61 -0.67
CA ALA A 25 -5.09 1.44 0.20
C ALA A 25 -6.33 0.66 0.62
N VAL A 26 -6.54 0.51 1.93
CA VAL A 26 -7.74 -0.08 2.52
C VAL A 26 -8.50 1.02 3.24
N SER A 27 -9.78 1.19 2.90
CA SER A 27 -10.66 2.19 3.50
C SER A 27 -11.92 1.52 4.03
N LEU A 28 -12.42 1.98 5.18
CA LEU A 28 -13.70 1.54 5.70
C LEU A 28 -14.81 2.34 5.01
N ILE A 29 -15.85 1.68 4.50
CA ILE A 29 -16.95 2.28 3.76
C ILE A 29 -18.26 2.05 4.51
N ASP A 30 -19.07 3.09 4.65
CA ASP A 30 -20.45 2.98 5.13
C ASP A 30 -21.33 2.49 3.96
N ARG A 31 -21.93 1.31 4.08
CA ARG A 31 -22.74 0.66 3.03
C ARG A 31 -24.00 1.44 2.68
N ARG A 32 -24.56 2.19 3.63
CA ARG A 32 -25.78 2.97 3.42
C ARG A 32 -25.50 4.22 2.59
N THR A 33 -24.32 4.80 2.73
CA THR A 33 -23.96 6.07 2.06
C THR A 33 -22.96 5.90 0.92
N GLY A 34 -22.28 4.75 0.84
CA GLY A 34 -21.16 4.51 -0.08
C GLY A 34 -19.91 5.34 0.22
N LYS A 35 -19.89 6.10 1.32
CA LYS A 35 -18.81 7.04 1.64
C LYS A 35 -17.77 6.39 2.55
N PRO A 36 -16.49 6.76 2.42
CA PRO A 36 -15.46 6.33 3.35
C PRO A 36 -15.74 6.90 4.75
N HIS A 37 -15.44 6.10 5.76
CA HIS A 37 -15.45 6.52 7.15
C HIS A 37 -14.46 7.65 7.35
N ARG A 38 -14.90 8.72 8.03
CA ARG A 38 -14.08 9.88 8.33
C ARG A 38 -13.86 9.98 9.84
N ILE A 39 -12.64 10.36 10.23
CA ILE A 39 -12.28 10.74 11.60
C ILE A 39 -11.88 12.21 11.55
N SER A 40 -12.57 13.06 12.31
CA SER A 40 -12.37 14.52 12.26
C SER A 40 -12.46 15.09 10.83
N ASP A 41 -13.43 14.62 10.07
CA ASP A 41 -13.67 14.94 8.65
C ASP A 41 -12.59 14.45 7.64
N ILE A 42 -11.57 13.74 8.11
CA ILE A 42 -10.51 13.17 7.27
C ILE A 42 -10.85 11.71 6.95
N PRO A 43 -10.91 11.29 5.67
CA PRO A 43 -11.21 9.90 5.31
C PRO A 43 -10.09 8.97 5.79
N LEU A 44 -10.47 7.94 6.54
CA LEU A 44 -9.53 6.93 7.03
C LEU A 44 -9.09 6.03 5.87
N ARG A 45 -7.77 6.00 5.62
CA ARG A 45 -7.12 5.14 4.64
C ARG A 45 -5.86 4.53 5.23
N LEU A 46 -5.79 3.21 5.26
CA LEU A 46 -4.60 2.46 5.66
C LEU A 46 -3.82 2.03 4.43
N ILE A 47 -2.49 2.18 4.45
CA ILE A 47 -1.59 1.69 3.41
C ILE A 47 -0.92 0.41 3.91
N THR A 48 -1.05 -0.68 3.17
CA THR A 48 -0.57 -2.01 3.58
C THR A 48 -0.09 -2.84 2.38
N CYS A 49 0.74 -3.85 2.65
CA CYS A 49 1.05 -4.90 1.68
C CYS A 49 0.13 -6.14 1.83
N GLU A 50 -0.67 -6.19 2.91
CA GLU A 50 -1.54 -7.31 3.29
C GLU A 50 -3.01 -6.81 3.38
N PRO A 51 -3.65 -6.54 2.23
CA PRO A 51 -4.92 -5.82 2.19
C PRO A 51 -6.08 -6.60 2.83
N PHE A 52 -6.12 -7.92 2.68
CA PHE A 52 -7.22 -8.75 3.20
C PHE A 52 -7.17 -8.92 4.71
N GLU A 53 -5.97 -9.10 5.28
CA GLU A 53 -5.79 -9.13 6.73
C GLU A 53 -6.13 -7.77 7.34
N THR A 54 -5.63 -6.70 6.73
CA THR A 54 -5.94 -5.33 7.17
C THR A 54 -7.45 -5.04 7.10
N ALA A 55 -8.14 -5.50 6.05
CA ALA A 55 -9.59 -5.39 5.91
C ALA A 55 -10.33 -6.17 7.01
N ARG A 56 -9.88 -7.39 7.31
CA ARG A 56 -10.44 -8.22 8.40
C ARG A 56 -10.31 -7.53 9.75
N GLU A 57 -9.13 -7.01 10.08
CA GLU A 57 -8.90 -6.29 11.33
C GLU A 57 -9.70 -4.98 11.39
N LEU A 58 -9.84 -4.25 10.27
CA LEU A 58 -10.69 -3.05 10.17
C LEU A 58 -12.16 -3.34 10.45
N MET A 59 -12.64 -4.50 10.01
CA MET A 59 -14.01 -4.98 10.21
C MET A 59 -14.22 -5.70 11.54
N ARG A 60 -13.15 -5.97 12.30
CA ARG A 60 -13.25 -6.62 13.61
C ARG A 60 -14.13 -5.76 14.52
N ASP A 61 -15.07 -6.41 15.19
CA ASP A 61 -16.03 -5.76 16.10
C ASP A 61 -16.95 -4.72 15.41
N ARG A 62 -17.11 -4.79 14.08
CA ARG A 62 -18.03 -3.94 13.31
C ARG A 62 -19.19 -4.73 12.70
N ASP A 63 -20.34 -4.07 12.58
CA ASP A 63 -21.52 -4.61 11.92
C ASP A 63 -21.36 -4.67 10.38
N PRO A 64 -21.39 -5.85 9.75
CA PRO A 64 -21.27 -6.02 8.29
C PRO A 64 -22.48 -5.50 7.50
N ALA A 65 -23.64 -5.29 8.14
CA ALA A 65 -24.79 -4.67 7.49
C ALA A 65 -24.57 -3.16 7.24
N ARG A 66 -23.76 -2.53 8.10
CA ARG A 66 -23.45 -1.09 8.04
C ARG A 66 -22.10 -0.80 7.40
N TRP A 67 -21.10 -1.60 7.68
CA TRP A 67 -19.71 -1.35 7.29
C TRP A 67 -19.22 -2.37 6.28
N ASP A 68 -18.35 -1.92 5.38
CA ASP A 68 -17.62 -2.73 4.42
C ASP A 68 -16.22 -2.13 4.21
N THR A 69 -15.37 -2.80 3.44
CA THR A 69 -14.01 -2.33 3.13
C THR A 69 -13.79 -2.20 1.64
N ALA A 70 -13.18 -1.09 1.22
CA ALA A 70 -12.70 -0.90 -0.14
C ALA A 70 -11.19 -1.08 -0.19
N ILE A 71 -10.73 -1.93 -1.11
CA ILE A 71 -9.31 -2.24 -1.34
C ILE A 71 -8.94 -1.72 -2.72
N HIS A 72 -7.96 -0.83 -2.77
CA HIS A 72 -7.43 -0.27 -4.01
C HIS A 72 -5.94 -0.49 -4.11
N ARG A 73 -5.46 -0.99 -5.26
CA ARG A 73 -4.02 -1.10 -5.50
C ARG A 73 -3.42 0.30 -5.69
N LEU A 74 -2.21 0.50 -5.16
CA LEU A 74 -1.48 1.74 -5.30
C LEU A 74 -0.32 1.60 -6.27
N ASP A 75 -0.06 2.67 -7.00
CA ASP A 75 1.12 2.81 -7.84
C ASP A 75 2.37 3.12 -6.99
N ARG A 76 3.48 3.39 -7.68
CA ARG A 76 4.75 3.73 -7.03
C ARG A 76 4.71 5.10 -6.32
N LYS A 77 3.80 6.00 -6.71
CA LYS A 77 3.61 7.34 -6.13
C LYS A 77 2.56 7.37 -5.00
N GLY A 78 1.81 6.28 -4.80
CA GLY A 78 0.73 6.20 -3.81
C GLY A 78 -0.64 6.60 -4.34
N THR A 79 -0.78 6.72 -5.67
CA THR A 79 -2.05 6.97 -6.35
C THR A 79 -2.79 5.64 -6.56
N ILE A 80 -4.11 5.66 -6.46
CA ILE A 80 -4.94 4.49 -6.80
C ILE A 80 -4.77 4.17 -8.29
N GLN A 81 -4.47 2.90 -8.58
CA GLN A 81 -4.43 2.36 -9.94
C GLN A 81 -5.81 1.96 -10.44
#